data_AF-A0A8J8BTY2-F1
#
_entry.id   AF-A0A8J8BTY2-F1
#
_cell.length_a   1.000
_cell.length_b   1.000
_cell.length_c   1.000
_cell.angle_alpha   90.00
_cell.angle_beta   90.00
_cell.angle_gamma   90.00
#
_symmetry.space_group_name_H-M   'P 1'
#
loop_
_entity.id
_entity.type
_entity.pdbx_description
1 polymer ?
#
loop_
_entity_poly.entity_id
_entity_poly.type
_entity_poly.pdbx_seq_one_letter_code
_entity_poly.pdbx_strand_id
1 'polypeptide(L)'
;MKRDKVYDDFLESPAGSVTVDDLDFTNPKLISGVPLGGIGTGKIELCPDGAFHHFTINNNDVFPIDGMKGTYLALNARTGDSSVTKVLQTNSEIFQPEVMLNREEIRYRGLYPRCIVDYAIDNLPLKVKLTAFSPVIPRNLAASSLPVAYFIIEVENTSEGKVEGSICFSWEDINGCWGSKVSWDNFVPPTDPSFSDDRGWVRQASVTPFARGVTFHHRESHPDVADFSYGDYTLLVDSPFESFVRQYAPSSGEAVGELLEELAQEGRLKTRMENEPGQHATIVGSTFSLWKGDRARIVFAFSWFTPDRWGFGAGDIASRVATPYDFAGTKIGHWYSNFYTSSLDVLRQNLDLMDDYLGEVEGWQDIILESSLPSWFKEMLINQNYLLSTNMTLSKDGRFTILESPNCPCLGTIDQRFYGSPTTLLFCPELDHRELKMYADTSDKMFEKLGKYRGQIYHDFGNNRIDYLNNYGYNWIDLNPKFVLLAWRNYLYTGNLDDLKDIYYKVKETMEREKELDRDGDDLPEGYGNCNTFEGHFFGANSYDGGLWLAALKVFPSMARLMGEEEEAVKYEGIFASARSSFEGQLWNEE
;
A
#
# COMPACT_ATOMS: atom_id res chain seq x y z
N MET A 1 -21.65 6.06 24.25
CA MET A 1 -22.79 5.36 23.63
C MET A 1 -22.21 4.35 22.68
N LYS A 2 -22.42 3.05 22.89
CA LYS A 2 -22.02 2.02 21.91
C LYS A 2 -22.91 2.18 20.68
N ARG A 3 -22.30 2.44 19.52
CA ARG A 3 -22.93 2.15 18.23
C ARG A 3 -22.58 0.69 17.98
N ASP A 4 -23.55 -0.22 18.08
CA ASP A 4 -23.42 -1.51 17.43
C ASP A 4 -23.34 -1.18 15.93
N LYS A 5 -22.13 -1.30 15.36
CA LYS A 5 -21.90 -0.93 13.96
C LYS A 5 -22.12 -2.17 13.09
N VAL A 6 -22.48 -1.97 11.82
CA VAL A 6 -22.74 -3.04 10.83
C VAL A 6 -21.53 -4.00 10.63
N TYR A 7 -20.37 -3.66 11.17
CA TYR A 7 -19.13 -4.44 11.08
C TYR A 7 -18.96 -5.45 12.22
N ASP A 8 -19.75 -5.35 13.28
CA ASP A 8 -19.78 -6.33 14.37
C ASP A 8 -20.49 -7.63 13.96
N ASP A 9 -21.18 -7.61 12.81
CA ASP A 9 -21.69 -8.81 12.13
C ASP A 9 -20.60 -9.37 11.20
N PHE A 10 -19.94 -10.43 11.65
CA PHE A 10 -19.08 -11.24 10.79
C PHE A 10 -19.97 -11.97 9.78
N LEU A 11 -19.57 -11.99 8.49
CA LEU A 11 -20.21 -12.89 7.52
C LEU A 11 -20.19 -14.32 8.07
N GLU A 12 -21.25 -15.10 7.83
CA GLU A 12 -21.47 -16.43 8.45
C GLU A 12 -20.33 -17.46 8.27
N SER A 13 -19.32 -17.17 7.44
CA SER A 13 -18.14 -18.03 7.30
C SER A 13 -17.05 -17.65 8.30
N PRO A 14 -16.46 -18.61 9.03
CA PRO A 14 -15.12 -18.40 9.56
C PRO A 14 -14.21 -18.00 8.38
N ALA A 15 -13.54 -16.85 8.48
CA ALA A 15 -12.77 -16.20 7.42
C ALA A 15 -13.57 -15.77 6.16
N GLY A 16 -14.65 -14.99 6.34
CA GLY A 16 -15.41 -14.37 5.24
C GLY A 16 -14.55 -13.53 4.28
N SER A 17 -14.10 -14.16 3.20
CA SER A 17 -13.92 -13.65 1.82
C SER A 17 -13.08 -14.60 0.95
N VAL A 18 -12.51 -15.67 1.51
CA VAL A 18 -11.75 -16.67 0.76
C VAL A 18 -12.57 -17.97 0.71
N THR A 19 -13.11 -18.31 -0.46
CA THR A 19 -13.57 -19.69 -0.69
C THR A 19 -12.36 -20.61 -0.56
N VAL A 20 -12.39 -21.43 0.49
CA VAL A 20 -11.28 -22.15 1.11
C VAL A 20 -10.65 -23.22 0.21
N ASP A 21 -11.27 -23.55 -0.92
CA ASP A 21 -10.94 -24.76 -1.67
C ASP A 21 -9.72 -24.62 -2.62
N ASP A 22 -9.25 -23.39 -2.92
CA ASP A 22 -8.23 -23.15 -3.95
C ASP A 22 -6.88 -22.59 -3.47
N LEU A 23 -6.71 -22.26 -2.18
CA LEU A 23 -5.43 -21.74 -1.67
C LEU A 23 -4.63 -22.80 -0.91
N ASP A 24 -3.39 -23.03 -1.34
CA ASP A 24 -2.42 -23.81 -0.58
C ASP A 24 -1.92 -22.99 0.62
N PHE A 25 -2.59 -23.16 1.76
CA PHE A 25 -2.26 -22.52 3.04
C PHE A 25 -0.89 -22.96 3.63
N THR A 26 -0.20 -23.92 3.01
CA THR A 26 1.18 -24.23 3.40
C THR A 26 2.18 -23.27 2.77
N ASN A 27 1.79 -22.56 1.71
CA ASN A 27 2.61 -21.56 1.05
C ASN A 27 2.21 -20.15 1.55
N PRO A 28 3.01 -19.52 2.44
CA PRO A 28 2.70 -18.19 2.97
C PRO A 28 2.56 -17.12 1.89
N LYS A 29 3.18 -17.31 0.72
CA LYS A 29 3.08 -16.37 -0.42
C LYS A 29 1.69 -16.33 -1.05
N LEU A 30 0.83 -17.32 -0.78
CA LEU A 30 -0.53 -17.39 -1.32
C LEU A 30 -1.59 -16.86 -0.34
N ILE A 31 -1.20 -16.49 0.87
CA ILE A 31 -2.10 -15.91 1.88
C ILE A 31 -1.90 -14.40 1.86
N SER A 32 -2.97 -13.65 1.57
CA SER A 32 -2.95 -12.19 1.55
C SER A 32 -3.98 -11.62 2.50
N GLY A 33 -3.69 -10.43 3.03
CA GLY A 33 -4.54 -9.71 3.97
C GLY A 33 -4.70 -8.24 3.58
N VAL A 34 -5.25 -7.45 4.50
CA VAL A 34 -5.31 -6.01 4.35
C VAL A 34 -3.90 -5.43 4.52
N PRO A 35 -3.37 -4.69 3.52
CA PRO A 35 -2.10 -3.99 3.65
C PRO A 35 -2.26 -2.79 4.58
N LEU A 36 -1.33 -2.69 5.54
CA LEU A 36 -1.21 -1.62 6.52
C LEU A 36 0.05 -0.81 6.19
N GLY A 37 -0.16 0.43 5.77
CA GLY A 37 0.87 1.40 5.39
C GLY A 37 0.25 2.53 4.57
N GLY A 38 0.80 3.73 4.66
CA GLY A 38 0.37 4.86 3.86
C GLY A 38 0.84 4.80 2.40
N ILE A 39 0.37 5.76 1.61
CA ILE A 39 0.77 6.00 0.22
C ILE A 39 2.27 6.26 0.15
N GLY A 40 2.97 5.43 -0.64
CA GLY A 40 4.40 5.55 -0.86
C GLY A 40 5.25 5.20 0.35
N THR A 41 4.71 4.52 1.38
CA THR A 41 5.50 4.18 2.58
C THR A 41 6.00 2.74 2.60
N GLY A 42 5.53 1.88 1.70
CA GLY A 42 5.55 0.44 1.89
C GLY A 42 4.47 -0.01 2.88
N LYS A 43 4.28 -1.33 3.00
CA LYS A 43 3.23 -1.94 3.84
C LYS A 43 3.63 -3.23 4.51
N ILE A 44 2.82 -3.65 5.47
CA ILE A 44 2.79 -4.98 6.07
C ILE A 44 1.35 -5.53 5.99
N GLU A 45 1.15 -6.83 5.79
CA GLU A 45 -0.20 -7.42 5.78
C GLU A 45 -0.46 -8.22 7.05
N LEU A 46 -1.61 -7.99 7.69
CA LEU A 46 -2.18 -8.92 8.66
C LEU A 46 -3.19 -9.81 7.95
N CYS A 47 -2.88 -11.10 7.88
CA CYS A 47 -3.59 -12.07 7.07
C CYS A 47 -4.71 -12.81 7.83
N PRO A 48 -5.65 -13.44 7.10
CA PRO A 48 -6.78 -14.17 7.71
C PRO A 48 -6.39 -15.33 8.64
N ASP A 49 -5.17 -15.83 8.51
CA ASP A 49 -4.60 -16.87 9.36
C ASP A 49 -3.94 -16.33 10.64
N GLY A 50 -3.96 -15.00 10.84
CA GLY A 50 -3.40 -14.29 11.99
C GLY A 50 -1.92 -13.97 11.88
N ALA A 51 -1.25 -14.44 10.82
CA ALA A 51 0.16 -14.18 10.58
C ALA A 51 0.38 -12.86 9.83
N PHE A 52 1.63 -12.40 9.87
CA PHE A 52 2.07 -11.19 9.19
C PHE A 52 2.88 -11.57 7.95
N HIS A 53 2.45 -11.06 6.78
CA HIS A 53 3.04 -11.41 5.49
C HIS A 53 3.31 -10.18 4.62
N HIS A 54 4.03 -10.42 3.52
CA HIS A 54 4.26 -9.51 2.41
C HIS A 54 4.80 -8.13 2.81
N PHE A 55 5.89 -8.06 3.58
CA PHE A 55 6.43 -6.77 4.02
C PHE A 55 7.17 -6.05 2.88
N THR A 56 6.91 -4.76 2.69
CA THR A 56 7.52 -3.91 1.64
C THR A 56 8.13 -2.63 2.18
N ILE A 57 8.33 -2.54 3.50
CA ILE A 57 8.81 -1.34 4.19
C ILE A 57 10.31 -1.03 3.98
N ASN A 58 11.00 -1.85 3.17
CA ASN A 58 12.43 -1.75 2.85
C ASN A 58 12.69 -1.45 1.37
N ASN A 59 11.79 -0.72 0.71
CA ASN A 59 11.90 -0.42 -0.73
C ASN A 59 11.86 -1.66 -1.64
N ASN A 60 11.19 -2.72 -1.18
CA ASN A 60 11.08 -4.01 -1.85
C ASN A 60 9.67 -4.23 -2.43
N ASP A 61 9.10 -3.18 -3.05
CA ASP A 61 7.71 -3.11 -3.51
C ASP A 61 7.30 -4.27 -4.43
N VAL A 62 8.23 -4.80 -5.22
CA VAL A 62 8.00 -5.89 -6.18
C VAL A 62 8.21 -7.28 -5.57
N PHE A 63 9.06 -7.39 -4.53
CA PHE A 63 9.43 -8.65 -3.88
C PHE A 63 9.25 -8.53 -2.36
N PRO A 64 8.03 -8.77 -1.86
CA PRO A 64 7.75 -8.69 -0.44
C PRO A 64 8.60 -9.66 0.40
N ILE A 65 8.91 -9.26 1.64
CA ILE A 65 9.56 -10.11 2.64
C ILE A 65 8.49 -10.97 3.31
N ASP A 66 8.74 -12.27 3.35
CA ASP A 66 7.89 -13.28 4.00
C ASP A 66 8.72 -14.17 4.94
N GLY A 67 8.01 -14.97 5.74
CA GLY A 67 8.62 -16.03 6.56
C GLY A 67 9.29 -15.53 7.84
N MET A 68 8.87 -14.37 8.37
CA MET A 68 9.43 -13.82 9.61
C MET A 68 8.88 -14.56 10.82
N LYS A 69 9.61 -15.61 11.22
CA LYS A 69 9.24 -16.55 12.28
C LYS A 69 9.06 -15.85 13.63
N GLY A 70 9.82 -14.79 13.89
CA GLY A 70 9.74 -14.00 15.12
C GLY A 70 8.64 -12.94 15.16
N THR A 71 7.80 -12.83 14.13
CA THR A 71 6.73 -11.81 14.05
C THR A 71 5.35 -12.43 14.26
N TYR A 72 4.71 -12.13 15.39
CA TYR A 72 3.40 -12.68 15.77
C TYR A 72 2.76 -11.91 16.93
N LEU A 73 1.44 -12.09 17.10
CA LEU A 73 0.72 -11.71 18.32
C LEU A 73 0.57 -12.92 19.24
N ALA A 74 0.57 -12.71 20.55
CA ALA A 74 0.33 -13.75 21.53
C ALA A 74 -0.55 -13.26 22.69
N LEU A 75 -1.29 -14.20 23.28
CA LEU A 75 -2.15 -14.01 24.43
C LEU A 75 -1.74 -14.99 25.52
N ASN A 76 -1.69 -14.51 26.76
CA ASN A 76 -1.80 -15.34 27.94
C ASN A 76 -3.02 -14.95 28.78
N ALA A 77 -3.71 -15.95 29.31
CA ALA A 77 -4.82 -15.78 30.24
C ALA A 77 -4.74 -16.80 31.36
N ARG A 78 -4.84 -16.32 32.61
CA ARG A 78 -4.74 -17.11 33.84
C ARG A 78 -5.99 -16.95 34.68
N THR A 79 -6.52 -18.06 35.13
CA THR A 79 -7.67 -18.13 36.03
C THR A 79 -7.38 -19.12 37.14
N GLY A 80 -7.09 -18.63 38.35
CA GLY A 80 -6.58 -19.46 39.43
C GLY A 80 -5.26 -20.15 39.03
N ASP A 81 -5.22 -21.48 39.12
CA ASP A 81 -4.06 -22.30 38.74
C ASP A 81 -4.04 -22.69 37.25
N SER A 82 -5.07 -22.33 36.48
CA SER A 82 -5.14 -22.62 35.04
C SER A 82 -4.53 -21.46 34.24
N SER A 83 -3.73 -21.79 33.23
CA SER A 83 -3.10 -20.83 32.32
C SER A 83 -3.26 -21.31 30.88
N VAL A 84 -3.65 -20.40 29.99
CA VAL A 84 -3.78 -20.63 28.56
C VAL A 84 -2.86 -19.64 27.86
N THR A 85 -1.92 -20.15 27.07
CA THR A 85 -1.06 -19.35 26.19
C THR A 85 -1.36 -19.71 24.75
N LYS A 86 -1.67 -18.71 23.94
CA LYS A 86 -1.94 -18.86 22.51
C LYS A 86 -1.13 -17.86 21.69
N VAL A 87 -0.42 -18.34 20.67
CA VAL A 87 0.05 -17.54 19.55
C VAL A 87 -1.13 -17.36 18.62
N LEU A 88 -1.46 -16.11 18.29
CA LEU A 88 -2.70 -15.73 17.62
C LEU A 88 -2.63 -15.91 16.09
N GLN A 89 -2.13 -17.07 15.65
CA GLN A 89 -2.06 -17.48 14.25
C GLN A 89 -2.27 -18.99 14.12
N THR A 90 -2.67 -19.44 12.93
CA THR A 90 -3.04 -20.85 12.67
C THR A 90 -1.90 -21.71 12.13
N ASN A 91 -0.80 -21.09 11.70
CA ASN A 91 0.36 -21.79 11.14
C ASN A 91 1.67 -21.15 11.60
N SER A 92 2.69 -21.97 11.82
CA SER A 92 4.05 -21.53 12.16
C SER A 92 5.04 -22.67 11.98
N GLU A 93 6.27 -22.33 11.59
CA GLU A 93 7.38 -23.28 11.57
C GLU A 93 8.07 -23.45 12.93
N ILE A 94 7.83 -22.55 13.89
CA ILE A 94 8.56 -22.53 15.18
C ILE A 94 7.69 -22.89 16.39
N PHE A 95 6.37 -22.91 16.23
CA PHE A 95 5.44 -23.19 17.32
C PHE A 95 4.82 -24.58 17.19
N GLN A 96 4.63 -25.23 18.33
CA GLN A 96 3.88 -26.48 18.40
C GLN A 96 2.37 -26.20 18.20
N PRO A 97 1.60 -27.10 17.56
CA PRO A 97 0.19 -26.89 17.28
C PRO A 97 -0.67 -26.53 18.50
N GLU A 98 -0.33 -27.02 19.69
CA GLU A 98 -1.13 -26.84 20.91
C GLU A 98 -1.19 -25.36 21.37
N VAL A 99 -0.12 -24.60 21.11
CA VAL A 99 -0.05 -23.17 21.43
C VAL A 99 -0.54 -22.29 20.29
N MET A 100 -0.88 -22.83 19.13
CA MET A 100 -1.43 -22.08 17.99
C MET A 100 -2.96 -22.07 18.01
N LEU A 101 -3.57 -21.25 17.15
CA LEU A 101 -5.01 -21.25 16.92
C LEU A 101 -5.41 -22.40 15.99
N ASN A 102 -6.55 -23.01 16.27
CA ASN A 102 -7.29 -23.74 15.25
C ASN A 102 -7.95 -22.76 14.28
N ARG A 103 -8.25 -23.21 13.05
CA ARG A 103 -8.85 -22.35 12.02
C ARG A 103 -10.20 -21.78 12.43
N GLU A 104 -10.96 -22.52 13.22
CA GLU A 104 -12.28 -22.15 13.71
C GLU A 104 -12.21 -21.08 14.83
N GLU A 105 -11.04 -20.90 15.45
CA GLU A 105 -10.81 -19.96 16.55
C GLU A 105 -10.45 -18.54 16.07
N ILE A 106 -10.34 -18.31 14.75
CA ILE A 106 -10.05 -17.00 14.17
C ILE A 106 -11.11 -16.60 13.13
N ARG A 107 -11.63 -15.38 13.25
CA ARG A 107 -12.57 -14.80 12.29
C ARG A 107 -12.02 -13.48 11.79
N TYR A 108 -11.77 -13.42 10.49
CA TYR A 108 -11.18 -12.26 9.84
C TYR A 108 -12.19 -11.54 8.96
N ARG A 109 -12.18 -10.21 8.99
CA ARG A 109 -12.88 -9.35 8.02
C ARG A 109 -11.97 -8.23 7.53
N GLY A 110 -11.68 -8.23 6.23
CA GLY A 110 -10.90 -7.17 5.57
C GLY A 110 -11.78 -6.02 5.10
N LEU A 111 -11.46 -4.80 5.54
CA LEU A 111 -12.12 -3.56 5.13
C LEU A 111 -11.02 -2.48 4.98
N TYR A 112 -10.22 -2.55 3.91
CA TYR A 112 -9.08 -1.65 3.68
C TYR A 112 -9.43 -0.17 3.96
N PRO A 113 -8.59 0.59 4.71
CA PRO A 113 -7.25 0.26 5.23
C PRO A 113 -7.27 -0.34 6.65
N ARG A 114 -8.33 -1.06 7.03
CA ARG A 114 -8.43 -1.77 8.31
C ARG A 114 -8.83 -3.23 8.15
N CYS A 115 -8.54 -4.03 9.16
CA CYS A 115 -9.15 -5.33 9.33
C CYS A 115 -9.61 -5.53 10.77
N ILE A 116 -10.59 -6.41 10.92
CA ILE A 116 -11.16 -6.80 12.22
C ILE A 116 -10.94 -8.29 12.37
N VAL A 117 -10.39 -8.69 13.50
CA VAL A 117 -10.14 -10.09 13.84
C VAL A 117 -10.77 -10.41 15.18
N ASP A 118 -11.66 -11.40 15.19
CA ASP A 118 -12.24 -11.96 16.40
C ASP A 118 -11.57 -13.30 16.72
N TYR A 119 -11.05 -13.44 17.94
CA TYR A 119 -10.44 -14.67 18.42
C TYR A 119 -11.44 -15.43 19.29
N ALA A 120 -12.05 -16.47 18.72
CA ALA A 120 -13.03 -17.34 19.35
C ALA A 120 -12.36 -18.60 19.92
N ILE A 121 -11.40 -18.40 20.83
CA ILE A 121 -10.58 -19.50 21.40
C ILE A 121 -11.42 -20.35 22.35
N ASP A 122 -11.39 -21.67 22.17
CA ASP A 122 -12.17 -22.60 22.97
C ASP A 122 -11.74 -22.59 24.44
N ASN A 123 -12.73 -22.55 25.35
CA ASN A 123 -12.53 -22.53 26.80
C ASN A 123 -11.69 -21.34 27.33
N LEU A 124 -11.49 -20.30 26.53
CA LEU A 124 -10.87 -19.07 26.98
C LEU A 124 -11.90 -18.20 27.76
N PRO A 125 -11.61 -17.77 29.00
CA PRO A 125 -12.52 -16.94 29.79
C PRO A 125 -12.54 -15.45 29.36
N LEU A 126 -12.18 -15.19 28.10
CA LEU A 126 -12.03 -13.85 27.54
C LEU A 126 -12.68 -13.80 26.15
N LYS A 127 -13.27 -12.65 25.81
CA LYS A 127 -13.47 -12.24 24.41
C LYS A 127 -12.31 -11.36 24.01
N VAL A 128 -11.68 -11.66 22.87
CA VAL A 128 -10.54 -10.90 22.34
C VAL A 128 -10.83 -10.49 20.91
N LYS A 129 -10.79 -9.18 20.65
CA LYS A 129 -10.98 -8.58 19.33
C LYS A 129 -9.78 -7.71 18.99
N LEU A 130 -9.30 -7.81 17.77
CA LEU A 130 -8.27 -6.95 17.20
C LEU A 130 -8.88 -6.10 16.09
N THR A 131 -8.63 -4.79 16.14
CA THR A 131 -8.80 -3.88 14.99
C THR A 131 -7.42 -3.39 14.59
N ALA A 132 -6.96 -3.74 13.39
CA ALA A 132 -5.70 -3.25 12.84
C ALA A 132 -5.98 -2.26 11.72
N PHE A 133 -5.29 -1.12 11.67
CA PHE A 133 -5.49 -0.14 10.59
C PHE A 133 -4.28 0.78 10.35
N SER A 134 -4.24 1.36 9.16
CA SER A 134 -3.41 2.52 8.82
C SER A 134 -4.31 3.71 8.40
N PRO A 135 -3.88 4.96 8.66
CA PRO A 135 -4.74 6.15 8.50
C PRO A 135 -4.85 6.62 7.03
N VAL A 136 -5.38 5.77 6.14
CA VAL A 136 -5.64 6.12 4.74
C VAL A 136 -7.04 6.74 4.61
N ILE A 137 -7.06 8.06 4.43
CA ILE A 137 -8.23 8.91 4.60
C ILE A 137 -8.41 9.79 3.34
N PRO A 138 -9.58 9.75 2.68
CA PRO A 138 -9.83 10.58 1.51
C PRO A 138 -9.61 12.08 1.78
N ARG A 139 -8.91 12.75 0.86
CA ARG A 139 -8.56 14.17 0.88
C ARG A 139 -7.69 14.60 2.07
N ASN A 140 -7.00 13.65 2.69
CA ASN A 140 -6.04 13.91 3.75
C ASN A 140 -4.71 13.19 3.43
N LEU A 141 -3.92 13.79 2.54
CA LEU A 141 -2.62 13.24 2.14
C LEU A 141 -1.63 13.14 3.31
N ALA A 142 -1.69 14.07 4.27
CA ALA A 142 -0.80 14.04 5.43
C ALA A 142 -0.99 12.76 6.26
N ALA A 143 -2.23 12.41 6.58
CA ALA A 143 -2.54 11.15 7.27
C ALA A 143 -2.32 9.94 6.35
N SER A 144 -2.76 10.03 5.09
CA SER A 144 -2.69 8.92 4.13
C SER A 144 -1.27 8.54 3.72
N SER A 145 -0.26 9.36 4.01
CA SER A 145 1.15 9.08 3.72
C SER A 145 1.98 8.76 4.97
N LEU A 146 1.33 8.37 6.07
CA LEU A 146 2.03 7.99 7.31
C LEU A 146 2.57 6.55 7.25
N PRO A 147 3.85 6.32 7.63
CA PRO A 147 4.44 4.99 7.73
C PRO A 147 4.12 4.34 9.09
N VAL A 148 2.82 4.13 9.36
CA VAL A 148 2.33 3.61 10.66
C VAL A 148 1.17 2.64 10.51
N ALA A 149 1.13 1.65 11.39
CA ALA A 149 0.02 0.72 11.60
C ALA A 149 -0.31 0.64 13.10
N TYR A 150 -1.60 0.66 13.43
CA TYR A 150 -2.11 0.54 14.79
C TYR A 150 -2.85 -0.78 14.93
N PHE A 151 -2.72 -1.42 16.10
CA PHE A 151 -3.33 -2.69 16.46
C PHE A 151 -4.03 -2.53 17.80
N ILE A 152 -5.34 -2.34 17.76
CA ILE A 152 -6.17 -2.10 18.94
C ILE A 152 -6.76 -3.44 19.38
N ILE A 153 -6.34 -3.91 20.55
CA ILE A 153 -6.79 -5.17 21.12
C ILE A 153 -7.73 -4.88 22.29
N GLU A 154 -8.98 -5.30 22.14
CA GLU A 154 -10.01 -5.23 23.16
C GLU A 154 -10.16 -6.60 23.81
N VAL A 155 -10.05 -6.64 25.14
CA VAL A 155 -10.18 -7.85 25.94
C VAL A 155 -11.33 -7.66 26.94
N GLU A 156 -12.29 -8.57 26.96
CA GLU A 156 -13.41 -8.56 27.91
C GLU A 156 -13.44 -9.88 28.69
N ASN A 157 -13.45 -9.80 30.02
CA ASN A 157 -13.60 -10.99 30.86
C ASN A 157 -15.07 -11.41 30.94
N THR A 158 -15.37 -12.61 30.45
CA THR A 158 -16.72 -13.19 30.41
C THR A 158 -17.00 -14.19 31.54
N SER A 159 -15.98 -14.55 32.31
CA SER A 159 -16.08 -15.51 33.41
C SER A 159 -16.55 -14.83 34.71
N GLU A 160 -16.93 -15.65 35.70
CA GLU A 160 -17.27 -15.16 37.05
C GLU A 160 -16.04 -14.79 37.88
N GLY A 161 -14.86 -15.25 37.48
CA GLY A 161 -13.61 -15.09 38.22
C GLY A 161 -12.77 -13.92 37.74
N LYS A 162 -11.70 -13.63 38.49
CA LYS A 162 -10.64 -12.72 38.04
C LYS A 162 -9.78 -13.43 37.00
N VAL A 163 -9.52 -12.76 35.88
CA VAL A 163 -8.59 -13.24 34.84
C VAL A 163 -7.41 -12.28 34.77
N GLU A 164 -6.20 -12.83 34.80
CA GLU A 164 -4.95 -12.08 34.69
C GLU A 164 -4.13 -12.61 33.53
N GLY A 165 -3.32 -11.78 32.91
CA GLY A 165 -2.52 -12.24 31.78
C GLY A 165 -1.89 -11.10 31.03
N SER A 166 -1.60 -11.32 29.76
CA SER A 166 -0.98 -10.32 28.90
C SER A 166 -1.33 -10.51 27.44
N ILE A 167 -1.32 -9.40 26.71
CA ILE A 167 -1.26 -9.38 25.24
C ILE A 167 0.15 -8.98 24.84
N CYS A 168 0.70 -9.64 23.82
CA CYS A 168 2.05 -9.44 23.34
C CYS A 168 2.09 -9.29 21.82
N PHE A 169 2.99 -8.45 21.33
CA PHE A 169 3.35 -8.34 19.93
C PHE A 169 4.86 -8.52 19.79
N SER A 170 5.26 -9.57 19.07
CA SER A 170 6.64 -9.82 18.69
C SER A 170 6.92 -9.34 17.27
N TRP A 171 8.09 -8.75 17.09
CA TRP A 171 8.60 -8.32 15.79
C TRP A 171 10.02 -8.83 15.57
N GLU A 172 10.24 -9.50 14.44
CA GLU A 172 11.57 -9.85 13.95
C GLU A 172 12.18 -8.70 13.17
N ASP A 173 13.44 -8.38 13.49
CA ASP A 173 14.17 -7.30 12.85
C ASP A 173 14.44 -7.63 11.38
N ILE A 174 13.85 -6.82 10.51
CA ILE A 174 14.04 -6.86 9.06
C ILE A 174 14.90 -5.70 8.56
N ASN A 175 15.58 -4.95 9.43
CA ASN A 175 16.35 -3.78 9.02
C ASN A 175 17.51 -4.21 8.12
N GLY A 176 17.70 -3.51 7.01
CA GLY A 176 18.67 -3.88 5.99
C GLY A 176 18.37 -5.20 5.25
N CYS A 177 17.24 -5.86 5.52
CA CYS A 177 16.78 -6.99 4.72
C CYS A 177 16.38 -6.50 3.33
N TRP A 178 16.83 -7.21 2.28
CA TRP A 178 16.60 -6.85 0.87
C TRP A 178 17.06 -5.46 0.43
N GLY A 179 18.18 -4.98 0.96
CA GLY A 179 18.96 -3.90 0.34
C GLY A 179 19.60 -4.26 -1.00
N SER A 180 18.90 -5.00 -1.86
CA SER A 180 19.45 -5.55 -3.10
C SER A 180 20.00 -4.44 -3.98
N LYS A 181 21.31 -4.51 -4.22
CA LYS A 181 22.00 -3.78 -5.27
C LYS A 181 21.47 -4.16 -6.66
N VAL A 182 20.48 -5.03 -6.85
CA VAL A 182 20.06 -5.60 -8.15
C VAL A 182 18.57 -5.36 -8.41
N SER A 183 18.23 -4.79 -9.57
CA SER A 183 16.84 -4.65 -10.06
C SER A 183 16.17 -6.01 -10.13
N TRP A 184 14.87 -6.02 -9.84
CA TRP A 184 14.05 -7.20 -9.99
C TRP A 184 12.88 -6.89 -10.95
N ASP A 185 12.86 -7.58 -12.08
CA ASP A 185 11.74 -7.68 -13.01
C ASP A 185 11.56 -9.16 -13.38
N ASN A 186 10.55 -9.52 -14.20
CA ASN A 186 10.28 -10.90 -14.62
C ASN A 186 11.49 -11.65 -15.22
N PHE A 187 12.60 -10.98 -15.53
CA PHE A 187 13.82 -11.56 -16.07
C PHE A 187 14.88 -11.86 -14.99
N VAL A 188 14.52 -11.77 -13.70
CA VAL A 188 15.33 -12.19 -12.56
C VAL A 188 14.58 -13.25 -11.74
N PRO A 189 15.20 -14.41 -11.43
CA PRO A 189 14.58 -15.39 -10.54
C PRO A 189 14.29 -14.74 -9.18
N PRO A 190 13.12 -15.02 -8.56
CA PRO A 190 12.90 -14.70 -7.16
C PRO A 190 14.05 -15.29 -6.34
N THR A 191 14.75 -14.48 -5.56
CA THR A 191 15.69 -15.00 -4.55
C THR A 191 15.00 -15.06 -3.19
N ASP A 192 15.61 -15.74 -2.23
CA ASP A 192 15.17 -15.68 -0.85
C ASP A 192 15.68 -14.41 -0.16
N PRO A 193 14.99 -13.92 0.88
CA PRO A 193 15.46 -12.80 1.68
C PRO A 193 16.87 -13.01 2.22
N SER A 194 17.74 -12.03 1.97
CA SER A 194 19.03 -11.94 2.64
C SER A 194 18.93 -10.93 3.79
N PHE A 195 19.34 -11.36 4.96
CA PHE A 195 19.38 -10.58 6.19
C PHE A 195 20.81 -10.18 6.50
N SER A 196 21.01 -8.95 6.96
CA SER A 196 22.31 -8.56 7.49
C SER A 196 22.57 -9.23 8.84
N ASP A 197 23.83 -9.60 9.09
CA ASP A 197 24.24 -10.23 10.36
C ASP A 197 24.20 -9.26 11.54
N ASP A 198 24.05 -7.96 11.29
CA ASP A 198 24.05 -6.91 12.31
C ASP A 198 22.66 -6.59 12.88
N ARG A 199 21.61 -7.23 12.37
CA ARG A 199 20.23 -7.07 12.85
C ARG A 199 20.03 -7.50 14.32
N GLY A 200 18.91 -7.11 14.90
CA GLY A 200 18.56 -7.36 16.29
C GLY A 200 19.18 -6.35 17.26
N TRP A 201 19.48 -5.13 16.81
CA TRP A 201 19.94 -4.07 17.70
C TRP A 201 18.78 -3.16 18.06
N VAL A 202 18.32 -3.26 19.31
CA VAL A 202 17.17 -2.52 19.82
C VAL A 202 17.55 -1.52 20.90
N ARG A 203 16.77 -0.45 20.99
CA ARG A 203 16.83 0.55 22.06
C ARG A 203 15.45 0.72 22.66
N GLN A 204 15.40 0.96 23.97
CA GLN A 204 14.14 1.27 24.63
C GLN A 204 13.55 2.56 24.06
N ALA A 205 12.24 2.51 23.76
CA ALA A 205 11.49 3.64 23.23
C ALA A 205 10.31 3.98 24.14
N SER A 206 9.98 5.26 24.22
CA SER A 206 8.77 5.74 24.87
C SER A 206 8.29 7.04 24.23
N VAL A 207 6.98 7.21 24.17
CA VAL A 207 6.29 8.41 23.68
C VAL A 207 5.58 9.11 24.83
N THR A 208 4.86 8.35 25.65
CA THR A 208 4.18 8.80 26.86
C THR A 208 4.58 7.90 28.04
N PRO A 209 4.16 8.22 29.29
CA PRO A 209 4.34 7.29 30.41
C PRO A 209 3.69 5.92 30.22
N PHE A 210 2.68 5.82 29.35
CA PHE A 210 1.89 4.62 29.06
C PHE A 210 2.28 3.94 27.74
N ALA A 211 2.91 4.68 26.82
CA ALA A 211 3.38 4.19 25.52
C ALA A 211 4.87 3.86 25.54
N ARG A 212 5.21 2.57 25.61
CA ARG A 212 6.60 2.07 25.76
C ARG A 212 6.86 0.85 24.86
N GLY A 213 8.11 0.64 24.50
CA GLY A 213 8.52 -0.50 23.69
C GLY A 213 9.96 -0.37 23.21
N VAL A 214 10.20 -0.60 21.93
CA VAL A 214 11.55 -0.60 21.34
C VAL A 214 11.61 0.04 19.97
N THR A 215 12.78 0.59 19.65
CA THR A 215 13.18 0.96 18.29
C THR A 215 14.29 0.03 17.83
N PHE A 216 14.11 -0.59 16.67
CA PHE A 216 15.07 -1.44 15.97
C PHE A 216 15.98 -0.57 15.10
N HIS A 217 17.28 -0.85 15.15
CA HIS A 217 18.34 -0.09 14.49
C HIS A 217 19.41 -1.06 13.96
N HIS A 218 20.32 -0.55 13.13
CA HIS A 218 21.58 -1.24 12.81
C HIS A 218 22.66 -0.98 13.87
N ARG A 219 23.59 -1.94 14.03
CA ARG A 219 24.74 -1.79 14.95
C ARG A 219 25.81 -0.86 14.40
N GLU A 220 26.07 -0.89 13.09
CA GLU A 220 27.09 -0.09 12.40
C GLU A 220 26.64 0.33 10.98
N SER A 221 27.30 1.31 10.36
CA SER A 221 27.14 1.56 8.92
C SER A 221 27.74 0.39 8.14
N HIS A 222 26.92 -0.54 7.70
CA HIS A 222 27.39 -1.76 7.05
C HIS A 222 27.61 -1.52 5.55
N PRO A 223 28.82 -1.76 4.98
CA PRO A 223 29.12 -1.48 3.56
C PRO A 223 28.30 -2.30 2.56
N ASP A 224 27.70 -3.39 3.03
CA ASP A 224 26.86 -4.28 2.21
C ASP A 224 25.36 -4.02 2.32
N VAL A 225 24.90 -3.24 3.31
CA VAL A 225 23.49 -2.79 3.38
C VAL A 225 23.34 -1.61 2.43
N ALA A 226 22.36 -1.66 1.53
CA ALA A 226 22.13 -0.52 0.64
C ALA A 226 21.63 0.69 1.44
N ASP A 227 22.11 1.88 1.07
CA ASP A 227 21.70 3.15 1.68
C ASP A 227 20.17 3.31 1.72
N PHE A 228 19.47 2.78 0.71
CA PHE A 228 18.01 2.83 0.61
C PHE A 228 17.28 1.75 1.40
N SER A 229 17.94 0.75 1.97
CA SER A 229 17.33 -0.18 2.94
C SER A 229 17.66 0.17 4.39
N TYR A 230 18.37 1.29 4.60
CA TYR A 230 18.76 1.78 5.91
C TYR A 230 17.64 2.61 6.54
N GLY A 231 17.33 2.35 7.80
CA GLY A 231 16.28 3.05 8.52
C GLY A 231 16.16 2.64 9.98
N ASP A 232 14.96 2.83 10.54
CA ASP A 232 14.57 2.27 11.83
C ASP A 232 13.07 1.90 11.87
N TYR A 233 12.71 1.03 12.80
CA TYR A 233 11.32 0.67 13.09
C TYR A 233 11.05 0.79 14.57
N THR A 234 9.86 1.23 14.95
CA THR A 234 9.47 1.33 16.35
C THR A 234 8.19 0.54 16.59
N LEU A 235 8.25 -0.36 17.58
CA LEU A 235 7.10 -1.07 18.14
C LEU A 235 6.85 -0.60 19.57
N LEU A 236 5.68 -0.01 19.83
CA LEU A 236 5.24 0.40 21.16
C LEU A 236 3.95 -0.32 21.55
N VAL A 237 3.74 -0.46 22.86
CA VAL A 237 2.43 -0.68 23.46
C VAL A 237 2.03 0.55 24.26
N ASP A 238 0.83 1.08 23.99
CA ASP A 238 0.15 2.10 24.78
C ASP A 238 -0.97 1.46 25.59
N SER A 239 -0.80 1.49 26.91
CA SER A 239 -1.66 0.79 27.85
C SER A 239 -1.55 1.36 29.26
N PRO A 240 -2.65 1.42 30.03
CA PRO A 240 -2.60 1.80 31.44
C PRO A 240 -1.98 0.71 32.34
N PHE A 241 -1.74 -0.50 31.81
CA PHE A 241 -1.22 -1.64 32.55
C PHE A 241 0.32 -1.73 32.48
N GLU A 242 0.92 -2.60 33.31
CA GLU A 242 2.36 -2.83 33.27
C GLU A 242 2.78 -3.40 31.89
N SER A 243 3.80 -2.79 31.29
CA SER A 243 4.41 -3.22 30.03
C SER A 243 5.77 -3.89 30.26
N PHE A 244 6.13 -4.85 29.42
CA PHE A 244 7.45 -5.49 29.44
C PHE A 244 8.01 -5.67 28.02
N VAL A 245 9.33 -5.87 27.93
CA VAL A 245 10.04 -6.09 26.67
C VAL A 245 11.04 -7.23 26.80
N ARG A 246 11.00 -8.21 25.91
CA ARG A 246 11.96 -9.32 25.88
C ARG A 246 12.53 -9.50 24.49
N GLN A 247 13.85 -9.42 24.39
CA GLN A 247 14.60 -9.80 23.19
C GLN A 247 14.92 -11.30 23.23
N TYR A 248 14.89 -11.98 22.07
CA TYR A 248 15.16 -13.41 21.96
C TYR A 248 15.62 -13.82 20.55
N ALA A 249 16.12 -15.04 20.42
CA ALA A 249 16.54 -15.63 19.14
C ALA A 249 15.40 -16.45 18.52
N PRO A 250 14.71 -15.96 17.46
CA PRO A 250 13.53 -16.62 16.91
C PRO A 250 13.83 -17.96 16.23
N SER A 251 15.08 -18.18 15.80
CA SER A 251 15.52 -19.44 15.20
C SER A 251 15.95 -20.50 16.22
N SER A 252 15.93 -20.19 17.52
CA SER A 252 16.28 -21.13 18.60
C SER A 252 15.03 -21.68 19.26
N GLY A 253 14.73 -22.97 19.05
CA GLY A 253 13.58 -23.63 19.69
C GLY A 253 13.64 -23.62 21.22
N GLU A 254 14.85 -23.65 21.80
CA GLU A 254 15.06 -23.50 23.25
C GLU A 254 14.65 -22.10 23.73
N ALA A 255 15.13 -21.04 23.05
CA ALA A 255 14.79 -19.67 23.43
C ALA A 255 13.29 -19.36 23.27
N VAL A 256 12.66 -19.90 22.23
CA VAL A 256 11.21 -19.79 22.00
C VAL A 256 10.43 -20.56 23.07
N GLY A 257 10.87 -21.77 23.42
CA GLY A 257 10.27 -22.59 24.47
C GLY A 257 10.31 -21.90 25.83
N GLU A 258 11.49 -21.42 26.24
CA GLU A 258 11.67 -20.66 27.49
C GLU A 258 10.75 -19.44 27.58
N LEU A 259 10.60 -18.71 26.47
CA LEU A 259 9.72 -17.55 26.39
C LEU A 259 8.26 -17.92 26.62
N LEU A 260 7.76 -18.98 25.96
CA LEU A 260 6.38 -19.43 26.12
C LEU A 260 6.11 -20.03 27.50
N GLU A 261 7.08 -20.75 28.06
CA GLU A 261 7.00 -21.30 29.43
C GLU A 261 6.94 -20.19 30.48
N GLU A 262 7.82 -19.18 30.38
CA GLU A 262 7.80 -18.02 31.29
C GLU A 262 6.46 -17.28 31.18
N LEU A 263 5.96 -17.07 29.96
CA LEU A 263 4.67 -16.44 29.74
C LEU A 263 3.50 -17.25 30.34
N ALA A 264 3.51 -18.57 30.18
CA ALA A 264 2.50 -19.45 30.76
C ALA A 264 2.54 -19.45 32.30
N GLN A 265 3.73 -19.47 32.89
CA GLN A 265 3.95 -19.57 34.34
C GLN A 265 3.76 -18.27 35.09
N GLU A 266 4.08 -17.13 34.48
CA GLU A 266 4.09 -15.83 35.16
C GLU A 266 3.05 -14.85 34.60
N GLY A 267 2.47 -15.12 33.42
CA GLY A 267 1.55 -14.22 32.72
C GLY A 267 2.20 -12.95 32.18
N ARG A 268 3.54 -12.88 32.21
CA ARG A 268 4.38 -11.79 31.73
C ARG A 268 5.81 -12.27 31.54
N LEU A 269 6.64 -11.48 30.87
CA LEU A 269 8.07 -11.75 30.72
C LEU A 269 8.89 -10.76 31.55
N LYS A 270 10.01 -11.21 32.13
CA LYS A 270 11.00 -10.27 32.67
C LYS A 270 11.58 -9.44 31.52
N THR A 271 11.79 -8.15 31.78
CA THR A 271 12.37 -7.27 30.77
C THR A 271 13.86 -7.59 30.57
N ARG A 272 14.27 -7.87 29.33
CA ARG A 272 15.67 -8.19 28.96
C ARG A 272 15.93 -7.77 27.50
N MET A 273 16.89 -6.87 27.31
CA MET A 273 17.35 -6.39 26.01
C MET A 273 18.88 -6.32 26.07
N GLU A 274 19.54 -7.32 25.49
CA GLU A 274 21.00 -7.48 25.61
C GLU A 274 21.71 -7.16 24.30
N ASN A 275 20.98 -7.16 23.19
CA ASN A 275 21.51 -6.99 21.86
C ASN A 275 22.62 -8.00 21.53
N GLU A 276 22.46 -9.25 21.97
CA GLU A 276 23.39 -10.33 21.64
C GLU A 276 23.23 -10.79 20.18
N PRO A 277 24.29 -11.32 19.54
CA PRO A 277 24.18 -11.93 18.22
C PRO A 277 23.11 -13.04 18.17
N GLY A 278 22.34 -13.11 17.10
CA GLY A 278 21.25 -14.10 16.95
C GLY A 278 19.91 -13.67 17.57
N GLN A 279 19.89 -12.68 18.47
CA GLN A 279 18.67 -12.17 19.10
C GLN A 279 17.93 -11.19 18.19
N HIS A 280 17.39 -11.70 17.10
CA HIS A 280 16.83 -10.87 16.04
C HIS A 280 15.36 -10.49 16.25
N ALA A 281 14.68 -10.99 17.28
CA ALA A 281 13.28 -10.65 17.56
C ALA A 281 13.12 -10.02 18.94
N THR A 282 12.12 -9.14 19.06
CA THR A 282 11.74 -8.53 20.33
C THR A 282 10.24 -8.57 20.50
N ILE A 283 9.79 -9.09 21.65
CA ILE A 283 8.40 -9.09 22.08
C ILE A 283 8.14 -7.94 23.05
N VAL A 284 7.12 -7.14 22.74
CA VAL A 284 6.58 -6.09 23.61
C VAL A 284 5.24 -6.59 24.12
N GLY A 285 4.99 -6.50 25.42
CA GLY A 285 3.75 -6.98 26.02
C GLY A 285 3.17 -6.01 27.03
N SER A 286 1.85 -6.09 27.21
CA SER A 286 1.12 -5.41 28.27
C SER A 286 0.27 -6.40 29.04
N THR A 287 0.37 -6.32 30.36
CA THR A 287 -0.44 -7.14 31.27
C THR A 287 -1.89 -6.66 31.31
N PHE A 288 -2.77 -7.46 31.90
CA PHE A 288 -4.10 -7.03 32.32
C PHE A 288 -4.56 -7.83 33.53
N SER A 289 -5.52 -7.27 34.26
CA SER A 289 -6.12 -7.89 35.44
C SER A 289 -7.59 -7.46 35.49
N LEU A 290 -8.49 -8.38 35.14
CA LEU A 290 -9.89 -8.06 34.83
C LEU A 290 -10.84 -8.88 35.70
N TRP A 291 -11.81 -8.22 36.34
CA TRP A 291 -12.97 -8.89 36.95
C TRP A 291 -14.05 -9.13 35.90
N LYS A 292 -15.10 -9.87 36.28
CA LYS A 292 -16.25 -10.15 35.41
C LYS A 292 -16.80 -8.86 34.79
N GLY A 293 -16.86 -8.82 33.46
CA GLY A 293 -17.40 -7.69 32.69
C GLY A 293 -16.43 -6.52 32.53
N ASP A 294 -15.26 -6.54 33.18
CA ASP A 294 -14.21 -5.55 32.96
C ASP A 294 -13.64 -5.71 31.55
N ARG A 295 -13.16 -4.59 31.00
CA ARG A 295 -12.56 -4.51 29.68
C ARG A 295 -11.19 -3.86 29.75
N ALA A 296 -10.25 -4.40 29.00
CA ALA A 296 -8.98 -3.75 28.69
C ALA A 296 -8.95 -3.34 27.23
N ARG A 297 -8.38 -2.16 26.97
CA ARG A 297 -7.98 -1.71 25.63
C ARG A 297 -6.47 -1.55 25.63
N ILE A 298 -5.79 -2.32 24.80
CA ILE A 298 -4.34 -2.34 24.66
C ILE A 298 -4.02 -1.99 23.21
N VAL A 299 -3.24 -0.95 22.97
CA VAL A 299 -2.92 -0.49 21.62
C VAL A 299 -1.46 -0.76 21.35
N PHE A 300 -1.16 -1.52 20.29
CA PHE A 300 0.20 -1.54 19.74
C PHE A 300 0.28 -0.60 18.56
N ALA A 301 1.40 0.13 18.47
CA ALA A 301 1.69 0.99 17.34
C ALA A 301 3.03 0.57 16.74
N PHE A 302 3.02 0.28 15.44
CA PHE A 302 4.21 -0.08 14.67
C PHE A 302 4.44 0.98 13.60
N SER A 303 5.64 1.53 13.55
CA SER A 303 6.02 2.55 12.58
C SER A 303 7.39 2.26 11.99
N TRP A 304 7.65 2.77 10.80
CA TRP A 304 8.92 2.61 10.11
C TRP A 304 9.40 3.91 9.51
N PHE A 305 10.71 4.01 9.35
CA PHE A 305 11.35 5.17 8.74
C PHE A 305 12.56 4.74 7.92
N THR A 306 12.35 4.68 6.61
CA THR A 306 13.37 4.38 5.60
C THR A 306 13.50 5.64 4.74
N PRO A 307 14.38 6.60 5.07
CA PRO A 307 14.35 7.94 4.48
C PRO A 307 14.65 7.96 2.98
N ASP A 308 15.41 6.97 2.53
CA ASP A 308 15.91 6.86 1.18
C ASP A 308 15.05 5.90 0.35
N ARG A 309 14.94 6.20 -0.94
CA ARG A 309 14.21 5.39 -1.89
C ARG A 309 15.15 4.88 -2.96
N TRP A 310 14.95 3.64 -3.37
CA TRP A 310 15.76 3.02 -4.41
C TRP A 310 15.48 3.61 -5.79
N GLY A 311 16.47 3.48 -6.66
CA GLY A 311 16.55 3.97 -8.02
C GLY A 311 17.82 3.39 -8.64
N PHE A 312 18.41 4.06 -9.62
CA PHE A 312 19.56 3.51 -10.38
C PHE A 312 20.60 4.53 -10.80
N GLY A 313 20.41 5.80 -10.45
CA GLY A 313 21.29 6.87 -10.89
C GLY A 313 21.35 6.94 -12.41
N ALA A 314 22.51 7.32 -12.93
CA ALA A 314 22.84 7.29 -14.36
C ALA A 314 23.06 5.86 -14.92
N GLY A 315 22.93 4.82 -14.08
CA GLY A 315 23.07 3.42 -14.48
C GLY A 315 21.87 2.89 -15.26
N ASP A 316 21.99 1.68 -15.80
CA ASP A 316 20.95 0.99 -16.58
C ASP A 316 20.25 -0.08 -15.72
N ILE A 317 18.97 -0.34 -15.96
CA ILE A 317 18.23 -1.41 -15.28
C ILE A 317 18.88 -2.76 -15.58
N ALA A 318 19.47 -2.89 -16.79
CA ALA A 318 20.25 -4.04 -17.19
C ALA A 318 21.56 -4.22 -16.39
N SER A 319 22.15 -3.13 -15.86
CA SER A 319 23.31 -3.27 -14.96
C SER A 319 22.91 -3.87 -13.63
N ARG A 320 21.62 -3.73 -13.28
CA ARG A 320 21.02 -4.16 -12.02
C ARG A 320 21.91 -3.68 -10.87
N VAL A 321 22.20 -2.38 -10.86
CA VAL A 321 22.86 -1.70 -9.74
C VAL A 321 21.91 -0.64 -9.18
N ALA A 322 21.21 -0.96 -8.10
CA ALA A 322 20.32 -0.02 -7.43
C ALA A 322 21.12 1.02 -6.63
N THR A 323 20.65 2.27 -6.64
CA THR A 323 21.24 3.41 -5.92
C THR A 323 20.11 4.28 -5.36
N PRO A 324 20.34 5.14 -4.35
CA PRO A 324 19.29 6.03 -3.86
C PRO A 324 19.03 7.27 -4.74
N TYR A 325 19.56 7.28 -5.98
CA TYR A 325 19.56 8.43 -6.87
C TYR A 325 18.72 8.18 -8.14
N ASP A 326 18.16 9.26 -8.66
CA ASP A 326 17.54 9.32 -9.98
C ASP A 326 18.59 9.54 -11.09
N PHE A 327 18.17 9.48 -12.35
CA PHE A 327 19.02 9.62 -13.54
C PHE A 327 19.78 10.96 -13.57
N ALA A 328 19.23 12.01 -12.96
CA ALA A 328 19.89 13.32 -12.83
C ALA A 328 20.90 13.37 -11.68
N GLY A 329 21.04 12.31 -10.88
CA GLY A 329 21.92 12.25 -9.72
C GLY A 329 21.31 12.85 -8.45
N THR A 330 20.00 13.08 -8.41
CA THR A 330 19.29 13.61 -7.24
C THR A 330 18.82 12.46 -6.36
N LYS A 331 19.00 12.59 -5.04
CA LYS A 331 18.52 11.58 -4.09
C LYS A 331 16.99 11.57 -4.06
N ILE A 332 16.37 10.42 -4.30
CA ILE A 332 14.90 10.33 -4.51
C ILE A 332 14.16 10.53 -3.18
N GLY A 333 14.49 9.70 -2.19
CA GLY A 333 13.87 9.70 -0.85
C GLY A 333 12.36 9.45 -0.83
N HIS A 334 11.82 9.29 0.37
CA HIS A 334 10.38 9.14 0.61
C HIS A 334 9.73 10.45 1.07
N TRP A 335 8.46 10.66 0.70
CA TRP A 335 7.70 11.88 1.06
C TRP A 335 7.62 12.14 2.56
N TYR A 336 7.35 11.10 3.36
CA TYR A 336 7.26 11.23 4.81
C TYR A 336 8.59 11.70 5.45
N SER A 337 9.73 11.53 4.78
CA SER A 337 11.04 12.03 5.24
C SER A 337 11.19 13.55 5.21
N ASN A 338 10.18 14.27 4.69
CA ASN A 338 10.10 15.73 4.83
C ASN A 338 9.56 16.17 6.19
N PHE A 339 8.86 15.29 6.91
CA PHE A 339 8.12 15.63 8.13
C PHE A 339 8.64 14.91 9.38
N TYR A 340 9.34 13.79 9.19
CA TYR A 340 9.82 12.93 10.27
C TYR A 340 11.31 12.66 10.14
N THR A 341 11.92 12.33 11.29
CA THR A 341 13.35 12.03 11.41
C THR A 341 13.66 10.59 11.84
N SER A 342 12.66 9.88 12.35
CA SER A 342 12.73 8.45 12.73
C SER A 342 11.32 7.88 12.87
N SER A 343 11.19 6.56 12.96
CA SER A 343 9.92 5.86 13.25
C SER A 343 9.36 6.27 14.61
N LEU A 344 10.21 6.48 15.61
CA LEU A 344 9.79 7.00 16.91
C LEU A 344 9.23 8.42 16.81
N ASP A 345 9.78 9.26 15.93
CA ASP A 345 9.28 10.61 15.66
C ASP A 345 7.88 10.57 15.00
N VAL A 346 7.64 9.63 14.08
CA VAL A 346 6.30 9.37 13.52
C VAL A 346 5.30 9.10 14.64
N LEU A 347 5.61 8.20 15.57
CA LEU A 347 4.70 7.88 16.69
C LEU A 347 4.56 9.04 17.68
N ARG A 348 5.64 9.78 17.97
CA ARG A 348 5.57 10.96 18.86
C ARG A 348 4.59 12.02 18.38
N GLN A 349 4.48 12.19 17.07
CA GLN A 349 3.62 13.21 16.48
C GLN A 349 2.18 12.71 16.22
N ASN A 350 1.97 11.39 16.11
CA ASN A 350 0.71 10.83 15.60
C ASN A 350 0.00 9.85 16.54
N LEU A 351 0.60 9.39 17.64
CA LEU A 351 -0.04 8.40 18.51
C LEU A 351 -1.33 8.94 19.15
N ASP A 352 -1.33 10.20 19.61
CA ASP A 352 -2.50 10.82 20.24
C ASP A 352 -3.67 11.07 19.27
N LEU A 353 -3.43 11.00 17.95
CA LEU A 353 -4.43 11.19 16.89
C LEU A 353 -5.05 9.88 16.41
N MET A 354 -4.62 8.74 16.96
CA MET A 354 -5.00 7.40 16.49
C MET A 354 -6.52 7.15 16.53
N ASP A 355 -7.21 7.59 17.58
CA ASP A 355 -8.67 7.44 17.67
C ASP A 355 -9.42 8.33 16.67
N ASP A 356 -8.91 9.54 16.40
CA ASP A 356 -9.46 10.44 15.38
C ASP A 356 -9.27 9.85 13.98
N TYR A 357 -8.06 9.34 13.69
CA TYR A 357 -7.76 8.66 12.43
C TYR A 357 -8.64 7.43 12.19
N LEU A 358 -8.84 6.59 13.22
CA LEU A 358 -9.76 5.45 13.10
C LEU A 358 -11.17 5.94 12.80
N GLY A 359 -11.65 6.98 13.49
CA GLY A 359 -12.95 7.57 13.25
C GLY A 359 -13.14 8.10 11.82
N GLU A 360 -12.12 8.71 11.23
CA GLU A 360 -12.14 9.18 9.83
C GLU A 360 -12.10 8.02 8.82
N VAL A 361 -11.30 6.97 9.08
CA VAL A 361 -11.29 5.75 8.27
C VAL A 361 -12.66 5.08 8.28
N GLU A 362 -13.26 4.90 9.46
CA GLU A 362 -14.61 4.38 9.57
C GLU A 362 -15.61 5.31 8.87
N GLY A 363 -15.49 6.63 9.06
CA GLY A 363 -16.42 7.60 8.50
C GLY A 363 -16.62 7.48 6.98
N TRP A 364 -15.56 7.27 6.20
CA TRP A 364 -15.71 7.09 4.75
C TRP A 364 -16.23 5.69 4.37
N GLN A 365 -15.88 4.65 5.14
CA GLN A 365 -16.36 3.29 4.91
C GLN A 365 -17.85 3.14 5.26
N ASP A 366 -18.29 3.76 6.34
CA ASP A 366 -19.66 3.76 6.85
C ASP A 366 -20.63 4.22 5.74
N ILE A 367 -20.25 5.25 4.96
CA ILE A 367 -21.04 5.74 3.81
C ILE A 367 -21.32 4.63 2.77
N ILE A 368 -20.33 3.79 2.48
CA ILE A 368 -20.47 2.69 1.52
C ILE A 368 -21.25 1.53 2.16
N LEU A 369 -20.92 1.19 3.40
CA LEU A 369 -21.49 0.05 4.12
C LEU A 369 -22.98 0.25 4.43
N GLU A 370 -23.41 1.47 4.71
CA GLU A 370 -24.79 1.86 4.96
C GLU A 370 -25.62 2.09 3.68
N SER A 371 -24.99 2.06 2.50
CA SER A 371 -25.69 2.23 1.22
C SER A 371 -26.65 1.07 0.89
N SER A 372 -27.48 1.24 -0.14
CA SER A 372 -28.37 0.20 -0.65
C SER A 372 -27.69 -0.81 -1.59
N LEU A 373 -26.36 -0.76 -1.74
CA LEU A 373 -25.61 -1.66 -2.61
C LEU A 373 -25.59 -3.09 -2.03
N PRO A 374 -25.45 -4.14 -2.89
CA PRO A 374 -25.23 -5.50 -2.41
C PRO A 374 -23.97 -5.63 -1.55
N SER A 375 -23.98 -6.47 -0.52
CA SER A 375 -22.86 -6.61 0.43
C SER A 375 -21.52 -6.93 -0.24
N TRP A 376 -21.52 -7.83 -1.23
CA TRP A 376 -20.29 -8.18 -1.97
C TRP A 376 -19.68 -6.97 -2.68
N PHE A 377 -20.51 -6.06 -3.20
CA PHE A 377 -20.05 -4.90 -3.95
C PHE A 377 -19.51 -3.81 -3.02
N LYS A 378 -20.10 -3.65 -1.83
CA LYS A 378 -19.60 -2.74 -0.79
C LYS A 378 -18.18 -3.11 -0.36
N GLU A 379 -17.95 -4.38 -0.07
CA GLU A 379 -16.64 -4.87 0.34
C GLU A 379 -15.63 -4.79 -0.80
N MET A 380 -16.04 -5.10 -2.04
CA MET A 380 -15.18 -4.91 -3.21
C MET A 380 -14.79 -3.44 -3.38
N LEU A 381 -15.73 -2.49 -3.29
CA LEU A 381 -15.46 -1.06 -3.43
C LEU A 381 -14.50 -0.53 -2.37
N ILE A 382 -14.58 -1.03 -1.13
CA ILE A 382 -13.68 -0.67 -0.04
C ILE A 382 -12.29 -1.28 -0.27
N ASN A 383 -12.25 -2.60 -0.48
CA ASN A 383 -11.00 -3.36 -0.51
C ASN A 383 -10.16 -3.14 -1.77
N GLN A 384 -10.76 -2.80 -2.92
CA GLN A 384 -9.99 -2.47 -4.14
C GLN A 384 -9.10 -1.23 -3.99
N ASN A 385 -9.32 -0.41 -2.96
CA ASN A 385 -8.44 0.73 -2.68
C ASN A 385 -7.09 0.32 -2.07
N TYR A 386 -6.83 -0.97 -1.82
CA TYR A 386 -5.56 -1.48 -1.30
C TYR A 386 -4.33 -1.02 -2.10
N LEU A 387 -4.52 -0.72 -3.40
CA LEU A 387 -3.52 -0.17 -4.31
C LEU A 387 -2.86 1.11 -3.80
N LEU A 388 -3.57 1.91 -2.98
CA LEU A 388 -3.03 3.10 -2.31
C LEU A 388 -1.79 2.76 -1.46
N SER A 389 -1.78 1.59 -0.82
CA SER A 389 -0.66 1.14 0.03
C SER A 389 0.34 0.25 -0.71
N THR A 390 -0.08 -0.47 -1.75
CA THR A 390 0.76 -1.51 -2.38
C THR A 390 1.47 -1.06 -3.66
N ASN A 391 0.87 -0.17 -4.44
CA ASN A 391 1.36 0.16 -5.79
C ASN A 391 1.78 1.63 -5.91
N MET A 392 1.30 2.50 -5.02
CA MET A 392 1.55 3.92 -5.14
C MET A 392 2.91 4.32 -4.58
N THR A 393 3.52 5.25 -5.30
CA THR A 393 4.84 5.80 -5.02
C THR A 393 4.73 7.30 -4.79
N LEU A 394 5.39 7.81 -3.75
CA LEU A 394 5.49 9.25 -3.50
C LEU A 394 6.91 9.63 -3.02
N SER A 395 7.70 10.22 -3.91
CA SER A 395 9.08 10.62 -3.61
C SER A 395 9.15 11.88 -2.75
N LYS A 396 10.32 12.11 -2.15
CA LYS A 396 10.57 13.28 -1.30
C LYS A 396 10.31 14.62 -2.00
N ASP A 397 10.62 14.71 -3.29
CA ASP A 397 10.39 15.90 -4.12
C ASP A 397 8.97 16.03 -4.66
N GLY A 398 8.07 15.11 -4.29
CA GLY A 398 6.65 15.16 -4.62
C GLY A 398 6.27 14.54 -5.96
N ARG A 399 7.20 13.89 -6.68
CA ARG A 399 6.84 13.03 -7.82
C ARG A 399 5.99 11.87 -7.31
N PHE A 400 4.88 11.62 -8.00
CA PHE A 400 3.90 10.62 -7.65
C PHE A 400 3.61 9.75 -8.88
N THR A 401 3.47 8.46 -8.67
CA THR A 401 3.07 7.53 -9.73
C THR A 401 2.58 6.21 -9.15
N ILE A 402 1.89 5.43 -9.98
CA ILE A 402 1.41 4.09 -9.62
C ILE A 402 2.23 3.03 -10.37
N LEU A 403 2.65 1.98 -9.66
CA LEU A 403 3.22 0.77 -10.26
C LEU A 403 2.10 -0.04 -10.91
N GLU A 404 2.25 -0.39 -12.18
CA GLU A 404 1.25 -1.18 -12.90
C GLU A 404 1.03 -2.54 -12.23
N SER A 405 2.10 -3.33 -12.10
CA SER A 405 2.09 -4.56 -11.31
C SER A 405 3.51 -4.99 -10.96
N PRO A 406 3.70 -5.89 -9.98
CA PRO A 406 5.01 -6.50 -9.74
C PRO A 406 5.56 -7.25 -10.97
N ASN A 407 4.67 -7.83 -11.80
CA ASN A 407 5.06 -8.57 -13.00
C ASN A 407 5.32 -7.65 -14.22
N CYS A 408 4.80 -6.43 -14.21
CA CYS A 408 5.07 -5.41 -15.21
C CYS A 408 5.48 -4.16 -14.43
N PRO A 409 6.75 -4.05 -14.00
CA PRO A 409 7.15 -3.04 -13.03
C PRO A 409 7.34 -1.65 -13.66
N CYS A 410 6.46 -1.28 -14.59
CA CYS A 410 6.37 0.04 -15.20
C CYS A 410 5.70 1.00 -14.20
N LEU A 411 6.33 2.15 -13.96
CA LEU A 411 5.76 3.20 -13.13
C LEU A 411 5.05 4.22 -14.01
N GLY A 412 3.75 4.36 -13.78
CA GLY A 412 2.92 5.40 -14.39
C GLY A 412 2.47 5.04 -15.78
N THR A 413 2.00 3.81 -16.02
CA THR A 413 1.41 3.44 -17.30
C THR A 413 0.07 4.15 -17.51
N ILE A 414 0.06 5.19 -18.35
CA ILE A 414 -1.10 6.08 -18.48
C ILE A 414 -2.33 5.37 -19.06
N ASP A 415 -2.09 4.37 -19.90
CA ASP A 415 -3.13 3.55 -20.50
C ASP A 415 -3.89 2.72 -19.46
N GLN A 416 -3.19 2.18 -18.45
CA GLN A 416 -3.77 1.49 -17.29
C GLN A 416 -4.36 2.49 -16.28
N ARG A 417 -3.65 3.61 -16.06
CA ARG A 417 -4.09 4.72 -15.20
C ARG A 417 -5.48 5.22 -15.60
N PHE A 418 -5.78 5.28 -16.90
CA PHE A 418 -7.10 5.68 -17.38
C PHE A 418 -8.24 4.97 -16.64
N TYR A 419 -8.04 3.69 -16.33
CA TYR A 419 -8.97 2.85 -15.57
C TYR A 419 -8.70 2.85 -14.06
N GLY A 420 -7.44 2.81 -13.64
CA GLY A 420 -7.04 2.63 -12.22
C GLY A 420 -7.01 3.90 -11.37
N SER A 421 -7.00 5.10 -11.98
CA SER A 421 -6.89 6.37 -11.26
C SER A 421 -8.13 6.92 -10.54
N PRO A 422 -9.37 6.41 -10.69
CA PRO A 422 -10.49 6.88 -9.85
C PRO A 422 -10.17 6.83 -8.35
N THR A 423 -9.44 5.81 -7.88
CA THR A 423 -9.00 5.71 -6.48
C THR A 423 -8.10 6.88 -6.08
N THR A 424 -7.08 7.20 -6.88
CA THR A 424 -6.20 8.35 -6.65
C THR A 424 -6.97 9.66 -6.67
N LEU A 425 -7.87 9.86 -7.63
CA LEU A 425 -8.68 11.08 -7.74
C LEU A 425 -9.61 11.27 -6.53
N LEU A 426 -10.19 10.18 -6.02
CA LEU A 426 -11.07 10.21 -4.84
C LEU A 426 -10.31 10.53 -3.56
N PHE A 427 -9.13 9.92 -3.36
CA PHE A 427 -8.35 10.03 -2.12
C PHE A 427 -7.37 11.21 -2.11
N CYS A 428 -6.69 11.47 -3.21
CA CYS A 428 -5.62 12.45 -3.30
C CYS A 428 -5.66 13.15 -4.69
N PRO A 429 -6.69 13.96 -4.98
CA PRO A 429 -6.82 14.64 -6.27
C PRO A 429 -5.59 15.48 -6.65
N GLU A 430 -4.89 16.03 -5.65
CA GLU A 430 -3.63 16.75 -5.85
C GLU A 430 -2.50 15.86 -6.39
N LEU A 431 -2.48 14.58 -6.04
CA LEU A 431 -1.52 13.61 -6.59
C LEU A 431 -1.92 13.18 -7.99
N ASP A 432 -3.22 13.06 -8.26
CA ASP A 432 -3.74 12.76 -9.61
C ASP A 432 -3.31 13.85 -10.61
N HIS A 433 -3.43 15.14 -10.22
CA HIS A 433 -2.96 16.26 -11.03
C HIS A 433 -1.44 16.27 -11.21
N ARG A 434 -0.67 16.01 -10.13
CA ARG A 434 0.80 15.94 -10.21
C ARG A 434 1.28 14.91 -11.23
N GLU A 435 0.64 13.75 -11.30
CA GLU A 435 1.00 12.73 -12.30
C GLU A 435 0.69 13.18 -13.74
N LEU A 436 -0.44 13.86 -13.97
CA LEU A 436 -0.74 14.47 -15.28
C LEU A 436 0.31 15.50 -15.69
N LYS A 437 0.75 16.33 -14.75
CA LYS A 437 1.85 17.26 -14.99
C LYS A 437 3.16 16.52 -15.30
N MET A 438 3.45 15.42 -14.60
CA MET A 438 4.63 14.58 -14.89
C MET A 438 4.58 14.00 -16.31
N TYR A 439 3.42 13.57 -16.81
CA TYR A 439 3.29 13.14 -18.22
C TYR A 439 3.58 14.27 -19.19
N ALA A 440 3.06 15.47 -18.93
CA ALA A 440 3.32 16.65 -19.76
C ALA A 440 4.82 16.99 -19.81
N ASP A 441 5.46 17.09 -18.63
CA ASP A 441 6.88 17.40 -18.50
C ASP A 441 7.78 16.32 -19.15
N THR A 442 7.43 15.04 -18.98
CA THR A 442 8.17 13.90 -19.56
C THR A 442 8.04 13.90 -21.09
N SER A 443 6.86 14.22 -21.61
CA SER A 443 6.59 14.30 -23.04
C SER A 443 7.35 15.46 -23.69
N ASP A 444 7.47 16.61 -23.00
CA ASP A 444 8.30 17.73 -23.46
C ASP A 444 9.77 17.33 -23.56
N LYS A 445 10.33 16.68 -22.53
CA LYS A 445 11.70 16.17 -22.55
C LYS A 445 11.94 15.14 -23.65
N MET A 446 10.95 14.29 -23.93
CA MET A 446 11.03 13.33 -25.03
C MET A 446 11.03 14.00 -26.40
N PHE A 447 10.19 15.02 -26.60
CA PHE A 447 10.21 15.83 -27.82
C PHE A 447 11.57 16.52 -28.01
N GLU A 448 12.12 17.15 -26.96
CA GLU A 448 13.45 17.77 -27.00
C GLU A 448 14.55 16.75 -27.36
N LYS A 449 14.49 15.54 -26.78
CA LYS A 449 15.45 14.46 -27.01
C LYS A 449 15.37 13.90 -28.43
N LEU A 450 14.18 13.71 -28.97
CA LEU A 450 13.96 13.01 -30.24
C LEU A 450 13.86 13.96 -31.45
N GLY A 451 13.49 15.22 -31.23
CA GLY A 451 13.23 16.21 -32.29
C GLY A 451 12.00 15.90 -33.16
N LYS A 452 11.10 15.03 -32.69
CA LYS A 452 9.89 14.59 -33.40
C LYS A 452 8.78 14.19 -32.42
N TYR A 453 7.57 14.02 -32.93
CA TYR A 453 6.37 13.64 -32.16
C TYR A 453 5.96 14.65 -31.09
N ARG A 454 5.98 15.95 -31.43
CA ARG A 454 5.52 17.01 -30.53
C ARG A 454 4.07 16.71 -30.08
N GLY A 455 3.80 16.84 -28.79
CA GLY A 455 2.47 16.58 -28.21
C GLY A 455 2.17 15.12 -27.89
N GLN A 456 3.02 14.17 -28.30
CA GLN A 456 2.85 12.76 -27.96
C GLN A 456 3.00 12.53 -26.45
N ILE A 457 2.00 11.89 -25.86
CA ILE A 457 2.08 11.36 -24.50
C ILE A 457 2.78 9.99 -24.53
N TYR A 458 3.70 9.79 -23.61
CA TYR A 458 4.47 8.56 -23.48
C TYR A 458 3.86 7.60 -22.46
N HIS A 459 4.09 6.31 -22.67
CA HIS A 459 3.43 5.22 -21.95
C HIS A 459 3.66 5.29 -20.43
N ASP A 460 4.93 5.38 -20.01
CA ASP A 460 5.36 5.27 -18.61
C ASP A 460 6.54 6.20 -18.29
N PHE A 461 6.87 6.32 -17.00
CA PHE A 461 8.05 7.02 -16.50
C PHE A 461 9.29 6.13 -16.36
N GLY A 462 9.19 4.86 -16.72
CA GLY A 462 10.26 3.88 -16.66
C GLY A 462 9.90 2.58 -15.93
N ASN A 463 10.61 1.51 -16.31
CA ASN A 463 10.61 0.26 -15.55
C ASN A 463 11.40 0.48 -14.25
N ASN A 464 10.77 0.21 -13.10
CA ASN A 464 11.35 0.34 -11.77
C ASN A 464 11.95 1.74 -11.48
N ARG A 465 11.53 2.77 -12.22
CA ARG A 465 12.05 4.15 -12.15
C ARG A 465 10.95 5.17 -12.42
N ILE A 466 11.07 6.36 -11.87
CA ILE A 466 10.07 7.43 -11.98
C ILE A 466 10.52 8.60 -12.87
N ASP A 467 11.57 8.38 -13.63
CA ASP A 467 12.38 9.44 -14.23
C ASP A 467 13.16 8.99 -15.49
N TYR A 468 12.87 7.79 -15.99
CA TYR A 468 13.49 7.28 -17.20
C TYR A 468 12.67 7.67 -18.43
N LEU A 469 13.32 8.33 -19.38
CA LEU A 469 12.73 8.73 -20.66
C LEU A 469 12.56 7.53 -21.59
N ASN A 470 11.49 6.74 -21.36
CA ASN A 470 11.13 5.57 -22.14
C ASN A 470 10.47 5.98 -23.47
N ASN A 471 10.96 5.42 -24.59
CA ASN A 471 10.36 5.64 -25.91
C ASN A 471 9.34 4.54 -26.27
N TYR A 472 8.97 3.67 -25.34
CA TYR A 472 7.89 2.71 -25.54
C TYR A 472 6.54 3.41 -25.67
N GLY A 473 5.63 2.83 -26.44
CA GLY A 473 4.30 3.39 -26.69
C GLY A 473 4.26 4.68 -27.53
N TYR A 474 5.38 5.13 -28.11
CA TYR A 474 5.41 6.36 -28.93
C TYR A 474 4.49 6.33 -30.16
N ASN A 475 4.10 5.13 -30.59
CA ASN A 475 3.20 4.88 -31.72
C ASN A 475 1.78 4.50 -31.26
N TRP A 476 1.50 4.56 -29.96
CA TRP A 476 0.19 4.25 -29.42
C TRP A 476 -0.74 5.44 -29.54
N ILE A 477 -1.96 5.17 -30.00
CA ILE A 477 -2.95 6.18 -30.37
C ILE A 477 -4.01 6.38 -29.28
N ASP A 478 -4.09 5.49 -28.29
CA ASP A 478 -5.01 5.65 -27.16
C ASP A 478 -4.47 6.60 -26.08
N LEU A 479 -3.14 6.75 -25.95
CA LEU A 479 -2.51 7.53 -24.86
C LEU A 479 -2.90 9.01 -24.87
N ASN A 480 -2.91 9.60 -26.06
CA ASN A 480 -3.18 11.01 -26.27
C ASN A 480 -4.64 11.37 -25.90
N PRO A 481 -5.68 10.72 -26.47
CA PRO A 481 -7.06 10.89 -26.02
C PRO A 481 -7.26 10.62 -24.52
N LYS A 482 -6.62 9.58 -23.97
CA LYS A 482 -6.71 9.27 -22.54
C LYS A 482 -6.20 10.40 -21.67
N PHE A 483 -5.07 11.03 -22.01
CA PHE A 483 -4.56 12.20 -21.28
C PHE A 483 -5.56 13.37 -21.28
N VAL A 484 -6.15 13.69 -22.43
CA VAL A 484 -7.17 14.75 -22.57
C VAL A 484 -8.40 14.43 -21.72
N LEU A 485 -8.89 13.18 -21.79
CA LEU A 485 -10.04 12.74 -21.02
C LEU A 485 -9.79 12.73 -19.51
N LEU A 486 -8.58 12.35 -19.07
CA LEU A 486 -8.16 12.41 -17.68
C LEU A 486 -8.13 13.87 -17.18
N ALA A 487 -7.55 14.80 -17.94
CA ALA A 487 -7.55 16.22 -17.60
C ALA A 487 -8.99 16.77 -17.44
N TRP A 488 -9.90 16.39 -18.35
CA TRP A 488 -11.30 16.78 -18.25
C TRP A 488 -12.00 16.19 -17.03
N ARG A 489 -11.85 14.88 -16.82
CA ARG A 489 -12.46 14.14 -15.71
C ARG A 489 -12.04 14.74 -14.38
N ASN A 490 -10.75 15.02 -14.23
CA ASN A 490 -10.21 15.60 -13.01
C ASN A 490 -10.81 16.99 -12.76
N TYR A 491 -10.86 17.85 -13.77
CA TYR A 491 -11.53 19.15 -13.66
C TYR A 491 -13.01 19.03 -13.27
N LEU A 492 -13.77 18.13 -13.91
CA LEU A 492 -15.18 17.92 -13.59
C LEU A 492 -15.38 17.46 -12.14
N TYR A 493 -14.48 16.62 -11.63
CA TYR A 493 -14.56 16.10 -10.27
C TYR A 493 -14.13 17.13 -9.21
N THR A 494 -13.06 17.89 -9.46
CA THR A 494 -12.49 18.81 -8.47
C THR A 494 -13.02 20.23 -8.57
N GLY A 495 -13.51 20.63 -9.74
CA GLY A 495 -13.80 22.03 -10.08
C GLY A 495 -12.55 22.92 -10.17
N ASN A 496 -11.34 22.35 -10.07
CA ASN A 496 -10.10 23.12 -10.03
C ASN A 496 -9.67 23.55 -11.44
N LEU A 497 -10.04 24.76 -11.83
CA LEU A 497 -9.69 25.31 -13.13
C LEU A 497 -8.18 25.61 -13.28
N ASP A 498 -7.48 25.88 -12.18
CA ASP A 498 -6.05 26.23 -12.25
C ASP A 498 -5.21 24.99 -12.57
N ASP A 499 -5.58 23.81 -12.05
CA ASP A 499 -4.98 22.53 -12.44
C ASP A 499 -5.18 22.27 -13.94
N LEU A 500 -6.41 22.48 -14.47
CA LEU A 500 -6.66 22.31 -15.90
C LEU A 500 -5.82 23.28 -16.75
N LYS A 501 -5.71 24.56 -16.33
CA LYS A 501 -4.88 25.56 -17.02
C LYS A 501 -3.41 25.16 -17.05
N ASP A 502 -2.89 24.61 -15.96
CA ASP A 502 -1.49 24.21 -15.81
C ASP A 502 -1.05 23.22 -16.91
N ILE A 503 -1.93 22.27 -17.27
CA ILE A 503 -1.66 21.26 -18.30
C ILE A 503 -2.35 21.51 -19.65
N TYR A 504 -3.12 22.60 -19.78
CA TYR A 504 -3.90 22.87 -21.01
C TYR A 504 -3.03 23.02 -22.26
N TYR A 505 -1.82 23.57 -22.11
CA TYR A 505 -0.89 23.68 -23.24
C TYR A 505 -0.57 22.29 -23.82
N LYS A 506 -0.36 21.29 -22.96
CA LYS A 506 -0.09 19.92 -23.36
C LYS A 506 -1.31 19.27 -24.00
N VAL A 507 -2.50 19.50 -23.42
CA VAL A 507 -3.77 19.04 -24.00
C VAL A 507 -3.90 19.50 -25.47
N LYS A 508 -3.60 20.77 -25.77
CA LYS A 508 -3.63 21.29 -27.15
C LYS A 508 -2.64 20.59 -28.07
N GLU A 509 -1.39 20.45 -27.63
CA GLU A 509 -0.37 19.76 -28.43
C GLU A 509 -0.74 18.30 -28.69
N THR A 510 -1.31 17.62 -27.71
CA THR A 510 -1.79 16.23 -27.81
C THR A 510 -2.97 16.11 -28.78
N MET A 511 -3.92 17.03 -28.76
CA MET A 511 -5.04 17.05 -29.73
C MET A 511 -4.58 17.31 -31.17
N GLU A 512 -3.56 18.14 -31.38
CA GLU A 512 -2.97 18.34 -32.71
C GLU A 512 -2.15 17.12 -33.14
N ARG A 513 -1.40 16.51 -32.23
CA ARG A 513 -0.64 15.29 -32.50
C ARG A 513 -1.53 14.15 -32.95
N GLU A 514 -2.66 13.95 -32.28
CA GLU A 514 -3.60 12.87 -32.60
C GLU A 514 -4.22 13.05 -33.99
N LYS A 515 -4.53 14.28 -34.39
CA LYS A 515 -5.02 14.59 -35.75
C LYS A 515 -3.99 14.27 -36.84
N GLU A 516 -2.70 14.43 -36.57
CA GLU A 516 -1.66 14.06 -37.53
C GLU A 516 -1.60 12.55 -37.81
N LEU A 517 -2.28 11.74 -36.99
CA LEU A 517 -2.32 10.30 -37.17
C LEU A 517 -3.37 9.86 -38.18
N ASP A 518 -4.30 10.72 -38.59
CA ASP A 518 -5.21 10.53 -39.73
C ASP A 518 -4.42 10.56 -41.05
N ARG A 519 -4.49 9.47 -41.82
CA ARG A 519 -3.76 9.27 -43.07
C ARG A 519 -4.64 9.16 -44.31
N ASP A 520 -5.94 8.94 -44.15
CA ASP A 520 -6.88 8.80 -45.26
C ASP A 520 -7.92 9.94 -45.37
N GLY A 521 -7.90 10.87 -44.42
CA GLY A 521 -8.68 12.10 -44.41
C GLY A 521 -10.11 11.93 -43.91
N ASP A 522 -10.36 10.92 -43.09
CA ASP A 522 -11.67 10.62 -42.49
C ASP A 522 -11.87 11.22 -41.08
N ASP A 523 -10.90 11.99 -40.58
CA ASP A 523 -10.80 12.56 -39.24
C ASP A 523 -10.67 11.53 -38.09
N LEU A 524 -10.30 10.28 -38.39
CA LEU A 524 -10.00 9.23 -37.42
C LEU A 524 -8.49 8.87 -37.44
N PRO A 525 -7.84 8.71 -36.28
CA PRO A 525 -6.45 8.28 -36.23
C PRO A 525 -6.32 6.79 -36.59
N GLU A 526 -5.37 6.43 -37.45
CA GLU A 526 -5.11 5.02 -37.79
C GLU A 526 -3.99 4.39 -36.96
N GLY A 527 -4.34 3.29 -36.28
CA GLY A 527 -3.41 2.42 -35.59
C GLY A 527 -2.70 1.46 -36.54
N TYR A 528 -1.47 1.06 -36.19
CA TYR A 528 -0.73 0.03 -36.92
C TYR A 528 0.03 -0.89 -35.96
N GLY A 529 -0.32 -2.18 -35.96
CA GLY A 529 0.29 -3.18 -35.11
C GLY A 529 -0.04 -2.95 -33.63
N ASN A 530 0.95 -3.11 -32.76
CA ASN A 530 0.83 -2.81 -31.33
C ASN A 530 0.79 -1.28 -31.14
N CYS A 531 -0.41 -0.74 -31.00
CA CYS A 531 -0.68 0.70 -30.99
C CYS A 531 -1.70 1.14 -29.92
N ASN A 532 -2.03 0.29 -28.95
CA ASN A 532 -2.88 0.64 -27.81
C ASN A 532 -2.68 -0.34 -26.63
N THR A 533 -3.35 -0.06 -25.51
CA THR A 533 -3.30 -0.83 -24.25
C THR A 533 -3.51 -2.34 -24.38
N PHE A 534 -4.17 -2.84 -25.42
CA PHE A 534 -4.42 -4.27 -25.60
C PHE A 534 -3.22 -5.02 -26.20
N GLU A 535 -2.18 -4.29 -26.62
CA GLU A 535 -0.96 -4.80 -27.25
C GLU A 535 -1.21 -5.72 -28.46
N GLY A 536 -2.41 -5.63 -29.03
CA GLY A 536 -2.85 -6.46 -30.15
C GLY A 536 -2.37 -5.94 -31.50
N HIS A 537 -2.75 -6.64 -32.57
CA HIS A 537 -2.50 -6.21 -33.95
C HIS A 537 -3.72 -5.48 -34.51
N PHE A 538 -3.75 -4.15 -34.32
CA PHE A 538 -4.79 -3.29 -34.88
C PHE A 538 -4.30 -2.61 -36.17
N PHE A 539 -5.22 -2.37 -37.11
CA PHE A 539 -4.92 -1.72 -38.38
C PHE A 539 -6.07 -0.79 -38.77
N GLY A 540 -5.75 0.46 -39.09
CA GLY A 540 -6.75 1.47 -39.45
C GLY A 540 -7.54 1.98 -38.24
N ALA A 541 -8.67 2.62 -38.51
CA ALA A 541 -9.63 3.01 -37.48
C ALA A 541 -10.27 1.78 -36.84
N ASN A 542 -10.45 1.82 -35.51
CA ASN A 542 -11.14 0.77 -34.77
C ASN A 542 -12.05 1.36 -33.68
N SER A 543 -12.96 0.53 -33.16
CA SER A 543 -14.03 0.99 -32.26
C SER A 543 -13.52 1.53 -30.94
N TYR A 544 -12.41 0.99 -30.43
CA TYR A 544 -11.83 1.39 -29.16
C TYR A 544 -11.10 2.73 -29.27
N ASP A 545 -10.10 2.82 -30.15
CA ASP A 545 -9.28 4.02 -30.31
C ASP A 545 -10.10 5.18 -30.90
N GLY A 546 -10.94 4.90 -31.91
CA GLY A 546 -11.84 5.89 -32.48
C GLY A 546 -12.87 6.38 -31.46
N GLY A 547 -13.37 5.51 -30.58
CA GLY A 547 -14.28 5.89 -29.50
C GLY A 547 -13.62 6.85 -28.48
N LEU A 548 -12.38 6.56 -28.10
CA LEU A 548 -11.59 7.45 -27.24
C LEU A 548 -11.31 8.80 -27.90
N TRP A 549 -10.95 8.79 -29.18
CA TRP A 549 -10.74 10.01 -29.96
C TRP A 549 -11.99 10.88 -30.06
N LEU A 550 -13.14 10.27 -30.39
CA LEU A 550 -14.43 10.97 -30.42
C LEU A 550 -14.79 11.58 -29.06
N ALA A 551 -14.50 10.89 -27.96
CA ALA A 551 -14.72 11.42 -26.63
C ALA A 551 -13.80 12.63 -26.35
N ALA A 552 -12.53 12.56 -26.72
CA ALA A 552 -11.59 13.68 -26.59
C ALA A 552 -12.02 14.90 -27.42
N LEU A 553 -12.38 14.68 -28.69
CA LEU A 553 -12.97 15.68 -29.59
C LEU A 553 -14.24 16.31 -29.01
N LYS A 554 -15.06 15.54 -28.30
CA LYS A 554 -16.29 16.04 -27.68
C LYS A 554 -16.04 16.96 -26.50
N VAL A 555 -15.02 16.69 -25.69
CA VAL A 555 -14.75 17.45 -24.45
C VAL A 555 -13.82 18.64 -24.66
N PHE A 556 -12.89 18.55 -25.61
CA PHE A 556 -11.90 19.60 -25.85
C PHE A 556 -12.50 20.99 -26.14
N PRO A 557 -13.58 21.15 -26.93
CA PRO A 557 -14.23 22.46 -27.11
C PRO A 557 -14.67 23.11 -25.81
N SER A 558 -15.09 22.33 -24.81
CA SER A 558 -15.46 22.86 -23.50
C SER A 558 -14.24 23.41 -22.76
N MET A 559 -13.10 22.70 -22.83
CA MET A 559 -11.84 23.22 -22.28
C MET A 559 -11.40 24.50 -22.99
N ALA A 560 -11.43 24.53 -24.32
CA ALA A 560 -11.03 25.69 -25.10
C ALA A 560 -11.85 26.94 -24.74
N ARG A 561 -13.17 26.80 -24.57
CA ARG A 561 -14.04 27.90 -24.09
C ARG A 561 -13.70 28.36 -22.68
N LEU A 562 -13.36 27.45 -21.76
CA LEU A 562 -12.88 27.82 -20.42
C LEU A 562 -11.58 28.62 -20.46
N MET A 563 -10.76 28.44 -21.51
CA MET A 563 -9.54 29.21 -21.75
C MET A 563 -9.76 30.46 -22.61
N GLY A 564 -10.99 30.73 -23.05
CA GLY A 564 -11.33 31.86 -23.91
C GLY A 564 -10.99 31.65 -25.40
N GLU A 565 -10.75 30.42 -25.83
CA GLU A 565 -10.35 30.05 -27.20
C GLU A 565 -11.57 29.55 -28.02
N GLU A 566 -12.53 30.44 -28.31
CA GLU A 566 -13.76 30.07 -29.04
C GLU A 566 -13.50 29.57 -30.47
N GLU A 567 -12.54 30.15 -31.20
CA GLU A 567 -12.20 29.70 -32.56
C GLU A 567 -11.70 28.26 -32.56
N GLU A 568 -10.88 27.89 -31.57
CA GLU A 568 -10.38 26.52 -31.41
C GLU A 568 -11.51 25.56 -31.03
N ALA A 569 -12.43 26.00 -30.17
CA ALA A 569 -13.61 25.22 -29.82
C ALA A 569 -14.47 24.89 -31.06
N VAL A 570 -14.79 25.88 -31.89
CA VAL A 570 -15.60 25.70 -33.12
C VAL A 570 -14.90 24.78 -34.12
N LYS A 571 -13.58 24.92 -34.28
CA LYS A 571 -12.77 24.05 -35.15
C LYS A 571 -12.91 22.57 -34.74
N TYR A 572 -12.71 22.26 -33.46
CA TYR A 572 -12.78 20.89 -32.98
C TYR A 572 -14.22 20.33 -32.91
N GLU A 573 -15.24 21.17 -32.78
CA GLU A 573 -16.64 20.76 -32.97
C GLU A 573 -16.92 20.32 -34.41
N GLY A 574 -16.31 20.99 -35.40
CA GLY A 574 -16.37 20.58 -36.80
C GLY A 574 -15.73 19.20 -37.04
N ILE A 575 -14.52 19.01 -36.51
CA ILE A 575 -13.79 17.72 -36.59
C ILE A 575 -14.61 16.60 -35.92
N PHE A 576 -15.16 16.85 -34.72
CA PHE A 576 -16.03 15.89 -34.03
C PHE A 576 -17.22 15.45 -34.90
N ALA A 577 -17.88 16.38 -35.58
CA ALA A 577 -19.02 16.06 -36.43
C ALA A 577 -18.63 15.17 -37.62
N SER A 578 -17.49 15.46 -38.25
CA SER A 578 -16.94 14.69 -39.37
C SER A 578 -16.48 13.30 -38.93
N ALA A 579 -15.57 13.23 -37.94
CA ALA A 579 -15.05 11.99 -37.38
C ALA A 579 -16.16 11.05 -36.90
N ARG A 580 -17.20 11.58 -36.25
CA ARG A 580 -18.35 10.78 -35.80
C ARG A 580 -19.09 10.14 -36.97
N SER A 581 -19.25 10.88 -38.07
CA SER A 581 -19.90 10.35 -39.28
C SER A 581 -19.07 9.25 -39.92
N SER A 582 -17.74 9.40 -39.97
CA SER A 582 -16.81 8.38 -40.46
C SER A 582 -16.85 7.13 -39.58
N PHE A 583 -16.76 7.30 -38.26
CA PHE A 583 -16.77 6.22 -37.28
C PHE A 583 -18.03 5.35 -37.40
N GLU A 584 -19.20 5.99 -37.45
CA GLU A 584 -20.47 5.28 -37.64
C GLU A 584 -20.51 4.57 -39.00
N GLY A 585 -20.13 5.27 -40.08
CA GLY A 585 -20.17 4.72 -41.43
C GLY A 585 -19.24 3.53 -41.67
N GLN A 586 -18.14 3.43 -40.90
CA GLN A 586 -17.15 2.38 -41.04
C GLN A 586 -17.34 1.21 -40.07
N LEU A 587 -17.73 1.50 -38.83
CA LEU A 587 -17.63 0.53 -37.72
C LEU A 587 -18.99 0.06 -37.18
N TRP A 588 -20.06 0.81 -37.43
CA TRP A 588 -21.40 0.34 -37.08
C TRP A 588 -21.81 -0.83 -37.97
N ASN A 589 -22.31 -1.89 -37.34
CA ASN A 589 -23.02 -2.96 -38.04
C ASN A 589 -24.38 -3.17 -37.37
N GLU A 590 -25.25 -3.98 -37.98
CA GLU A 590 -26.64 -4.14 -37.50
C GLU A 590 -26.77 -5.00 -36.22
N GLU A 591 -25.67 -5.56 -35.71
CA GLU A 591 -25.59 -6.30 -34.44
C GLU A 591 -25.14 -5.37 -33.29
#